data_AF-A0A832RKJ5-F1
#
_entry.id   AF-A0A832RKJ5-F1
#
_cell.length_a   1.000
_cell.length_b   1.000
_cell.length_c   1.000
_cell.angle_alpha   90.00
_cell.angle_beta   90.00
_cell.angle_gamma   90.00
#
_symmetry.space_group_name_H-M   'P 1'
#
loop_
_entity.id
_entity.type
_entity.pdbx_description
1 polymer ?
#
loop_
_entity_poly.entity_id
_entity_poly.type
_entity_poly.pdbx_seq_one_letter_code
_entity_poly.pdbx_strand_id
1 'polypeptide(L)'
;MVKTLENLSKAFVGESQARNRYTMYSKIAKKEGFEKIAEIFLLTADNEFQHAKVLFKMIQELKEDADCIDIPTSVGFTYGTTAENLKAAAEGENEEATSMYPEFADIADEEGFPVIATRLRNIGLVEAHHEERYRKLLAMVEGDTFFNRSEEITWVCRKCG
;
A
#
# COMPACT_ATOMS: atom_id res chain seq x y z
N MET A 1 -23.46 -10.18 11.91
CA MET A 1 -22.50 -9.33 11.19
C MET A 1 -21.76 -10.24 10.21
N VAL A 2 -21.82 -9.94 8.91
CA VAL A 2 -21.16 -10.77 7.87
C VAL A 2 -19.65 -10.61 7.96
N LYS A 3 -18.89 -11.66 7.65
CA LYS A 3 -17.42 -11.66 7.75
C LYS A 3 -16.79 -10.68 6.78
N THR A 4 -17.41 -10.46 5.62
CA THR A 4 -17.00 -9.45 4.64
C THR A 4 -16.93 -8.05 5.25
N LEU A 5 -17.90 -7.66 6.11
CA LEU A 5 -17.88 -6.35 6.76
C LEU A 5 -16.67 -6.19 7.70
N GLU A 6 -16.33 -7.25 8.44
CA GLU A 6 -15.15 -7.28 9.31
C GLU A 6 -13.86 -7.16 8.48
N ASN A 7 -13.76 -7.90 7.38
CA ASN A 7 -12.61 -7.90 6.48
C ASN A 7 -12.43 -6.54 5.78
N LEU A 8 -13.51 -5.94 5.28
CA LEU A 8 -13.47 -4.58 4.72
C LEU A 8 -12.98 -3.56 5.75
N SER A 9 -13.41 -3.70 7.00
CA SER A 9 -13.00 -2.81 8.10
C SER A 9 -11.52 -3.00 8.44
N LYS A 10 -11.01 -4.23 8.42
CA LYS A 10 -9.58 -4.54 8.59
C LYS A 10 -8.74 -3.94 7.47
N ALA A 11 -9.14 -4.14 6.21
CA ALA A 11 -8.47 -3.55 5.06
C ALA A 11 -8.45 -2.02 5.16
N PHE A 12 -9.59 -1.39 5.49
CA PHE A 12 -9.65 0.06 5.68
C PHE A 12 -8.67 0.57 6.75
N VAL A 13 -8.53 -0.15 7.86
CA VAL A 13 -7.56 0.17 8.92
C VAL A 13 -6.11 -0.03 8.44
N GLY A 14 -5.84 -1.11 7.70
CA GLY A 14 -4.52 -1.38 7.10
C GLY A 14 -4.09 -0.26 6.14
N GLU A 15 -4.94 0.04 5.16
CA GLU A 15 -4.75 1.08 4.14
C GLU A 15 -4.57 2.47 4.76
N SER A 16 -5.35 2.79 5.79
CA SER A 16 -5.23 4.04 6.54
C SER A 16 -3.88 4.17 7.23
N GLN A 17 -3.33 3.06 7.75
CA GLN A 17 -2.00 3.06 8.34
C GLN A 17 -0.90 3.10 7.27
N ALA A 18 -1.05 2.34 6.17
CA ALA A 18 -0.11 2.30 5.05
C ALA A 18 0.09 3.70 4.44
N ARG A 19 -1.02 4.40 4.12
CA ARG A 19 -0.99 5.80 3.67
C ARG A 19 -0.13 6.70 4.57
N ASN A 20 -0.32 6.62 5.88
CA ASN A 20 0.42 7.45 6.82
C ASN A 20 1.90 7.06 6.87
N ARG A 21 2.22 5.76 6.91
CA ARG A 21 3.60 5.28 6.85
C ARG A 21 4.29 5.76 5.58
N TYR A 22 3.69 5.60 4.41
CA TYR A 22 4.29 6.01 3.14
C TYR A 22 4.47 7.53 3.05
N THR A 23 3.53 8.31 3.57
CA THR A 23 3.69 9.77 3.69
C THR A 23 4.89 10.14 4.58
N MET A 24 5.11 9.41 5.67
CA MET A 24 6.27 9.60 6.54
C MET A 24 7.58 9.15 5.88
N TYR A 25 7.59 7.98 5.24
CA TYR A 25 8.74 7.43 4.52
C TYR A 25 9.17 8.33 3.36
N SER A 26 8.22 8.98 2.69
CA SER A 26 8.52 10.01 1.69
C SER A 26 9.38 11.15 2.26
N LYS A 27 9.05 11.63 3.46
CA LYS A 27 9.83 12.72 4.10
C LYS A 27 11.26 12.28 4.43
N ILE A 28 11.42 11.02 4.84
CA ILE A 28 12.74 10.43 5.10
C ILE A 28 13.53 10.30 3.79
N ALA A 29 12.93 9.70 2.76
CA ALA A 29 13.55 9.58 1.44
C ALA A 29 14.00 10.92 0.89
N LYS A 30 13.19 11.96 1.06
CA LYS A 30 13.54 13.32 0.67
C LYS A 30 14.72 13.87 1.48
N LYS A 31 14.74 13.68 2.81
CA LYS A 31 15.84 14.12 3.68
C LYS A 31 17.16 13.43 3.33
N GLU A 32 17.10 12.18 2.88
CA GLU A 32 18.26 11.40 2.43
C GLU A 32 18.66 11.68 0.98
N GLY A 33 17.95 12.57 0.27
CA GLY A 33 18.26 12.98 -1.10
C GLY A 33 17.59 12.14 -2.20
N PHE A 34 16.82 11.13 -1.84
CA PHE A 34 16.07 10.27 -2.76
C PHE A 34 14.74 10.91 -3.20
N GLU A 35 14.81 12.08 -3.83
CA GLU A 35 13.64 12.87 -4.23
C GLU A 35 12.63 12.08 -5.07
N LYS A 36 13.10 11.23 -6.00
CA LYS A 36 12.21 10.40 -6.84
C LYS A 36 11.52 9.29 -6.03
N ILE A 37 12.21 8.70 -5.05
CA ILE A 37 11.61 7.71 -4.13
C ILE A 37 10.57 8.39 -3.24
N ALA A 38 10.85 9.61 -2.78
CA ALA A 38 9.91 10.41 -2.00
C ALA A 38 8.60 10.70 -2.76
N GLU A 39 8.69 11.04 -4.05
CA GLU A 39 7.51 11.19 -4.91
C GLU A 39 6.73 9.88 -5.06
N ILE A 40 7.44 8.77 -5.26
CA ILE A 40 6.79 7.47 -5.41
C ILE A 40 6.06 7.08 -4.12
N PHE A 41 6.67 7.23 -2.94
CA PHE A 41 5.97 6.98 -1.68
C PHE A 41 4.71 7.84 -1.51
N LEU A 42 4.72 9.12 -1.93
CA LEU A 42 3.53 9.97 -1.87
C LEU A 42 2.46 9.52 -2.86
N LEU A 43 2.85 9.14 -4.07
CA LEU A 43 1.93 8.60 -5.06
C LEU A 43 1.24 7.35 -4.53
N THR A 44 2.00 6.41 -3.96
CA THR A 44 1.45 5.20 -3.33
C THR A 44 0.54 5.56 -2.16
N ALA A 45 0.94 6.49 -1.29
CA ALA A 45 0.07 6.95 -0.20
C ALA A 45 -1.28 7.53 -0.70
N ASP A 46 -1.28 8.23 -1.83
CA ASP A 46 -2.50 8.71 -2.47
C ASP A 46 -3.32 7.59 -3.12
N ASN A 47 -2.69 6.49 -3.53
CA ASN A 47 -3.36 5.26 -4.00
C ASN A 47 -4.04 4.53 -2.81
N GLU A 48 -3.34 4.33 -1.70
CA GLU A 48 -3.90 3.77 -0.44
C GLU A 48 -5.08 4.59 0.08
N PHE A 49 -5.03 5.92 -0.10
CA PHE A 49 -6.21 6.74 0.19
C PHE A 49 -7.43 6.38 -0.69
N GLN A 50 -7.23 6.10 -1.98
CA GLN A 50 -8.33 5.67 -2.84
C GLN A 50 -8.82 4.27 -2.49
N HIS A 51 -7.93 3.34 -2.14
CA HIS A 51 -8.30 2.00 -1.65
C HIS A 51 -9.14 2.10 -0.38
N ALA A 52 -8.64 2.80 0.65
CA ALA A 52 -9.37 3.07 1.88
C ALA A 52 -10.75 3.70 1.61
N LYS A 53 -10.82 4.68 0.70
CA LYS A 53 -12.09 5.33 0.34
C LYS A 53 -13.08 4.37 -0.32
N VAL A 54 -12.64 3.48 -1.19
CA VAL A 54 -13.49 2.48 -1.85
C VAL A 54 -13.96 1.43 -0.84
N LEU A 55 -13.06 0.92 0.00
CA LEU A 55 -13.37 0.01 1.10
C LEU A 55 -14.42 0.63 2.04
N PHE A 56 -14.23 1.89 2.44
CA PHE A 56 -15.14 2.58 3.33
C PHE A 56 -16.54 2.77 2.73
N LYS A 57 -16.65 2.95 1.40
CA LYS A 57 -17.95 2.96 0.71
C LYS A 57 -18.63 1.60 0.76
N MET A 58 -17.90 0.51 0.53
CA MET A 58 -18.45 -0.86 0.63
C MET A 58 -18.88 -1.19 2.07
N ILE A 59 -18.18 -0.66 3.08
CA ILE A 59 -18.63 -0.73 4.49
C ILE A 59 -20.00 -0.05 4.64
N GLN A 60 -20.22 1.14 4.05
CA GLN A 60 -21.52 1.81 4.14
C GLN A 60 -22.66 1.00 3.52
N GLU A 61 -22.38 0.20 2.49
CA GLU A 61 -23.36 -0.67 1.85
C GLU A 61 -23.74 -1.87 2.73
N LEU A 62 -22.84 -2.34 3.60
CA LEU A 62 -23.02 -3.55 4.41
C LEU A 62 -23.29 -3.32 5.90
N LYS A 63 -23.03 -2.12 6.44
CA LYS A 63 -23.06 -1.86 7.89
C LYS A 63 -24.44 -1.92 8.53
N GLU A 64 -25.53 -1.93 7.75
CA GLU A 64 -26.90 -1.82 8.25
C GLU A 64 -27.02 -0.64 9.26
N ASP A 65 -27.58 -0.89 10.44
CA ASP A 65 -27.73 0.08 11.53
C ASP A 65 -26.52 0.14 12.49
N ALA A 66 -25.43 -0.59 12.20
CA ALA A 66 -24.24 -0.52 13.02
C ALA A 66 -23.51 0.82 12.86
N ASP A 67 -23.10 1.40 13.99
CA ASP A 67 -22.30 2.63 14.04
C ASP A 67 -20.78 2.34 14.00
N CYS A 68 -20.35 1.23 14.57
CA CYS A 68 -18.95 0.82 14.60
C CYS A 68 -18.79 -0.71 14.67
N ILE A 69 -17.59 -1.17 14.37
CA ILE A 69 -17.12 -2.54 14.60
C ILE A 69 -15.77 -2.46 15.32
N ASP A 70 -15.60 -3.27 16.36
CA ASP A 70 -14.32 -3.41 17.04
C ASP A 70 -13.51 -4.52 16.35
N ILE A 71 -12.35 -4.16 15.82
CA ILE A 71 -11.41 -5.11 15.21
C ILE A 71 -10.04 -4.98 15.87
N PRO A 72 -9.37 -6.12 16.19
CA PRO A 72 -8.00 -6.08 16.65
C PRO A 72 -7.10 -5.60 15.51
N THR A 73 -6.13 -4.73 15.82
CA THR A 73 -5.13 -4.27 14.85
C THR A 73 -3.73 -4.36 15.47
N SER A 74 -2.77 -4.64 14.61
CA SER A 74 -1.35 -4.47 14.89
C SER A 74 -0.87 -3.17 14.26
N VAL A 75 0.19 -2.58 14.83
CA VAL A 75 0.84 -1.39 14.28
C VAL A 75 2.33 -1.70 14.11
N GLY A 76 2.81 -1.62 12.88
CA GLY A 76 4.24 -1.75 12.58
C GLY A 76 5.02 -0.51 13.04
N PHE A 77 6.20 -0.73 13.63
CA PHE A 77 7.06 0.36 14.15
C PHE A 77 8.22 0.74 13.24
N THR A 78 8.29 0.18 12.03
CA THR A 78 9.37 0.52 11.09
C THR A 78 9.34 2.01 10.76
N TYR A 79 10.44 2.68 11.05
CA TYR A 79 10.68 4.09 10.79
C TYR A 79 12.20 4.29 10.72
N GLY A 80 12.80 3.80 9.63
CA GLY A 80 14.25 3.71 9.45
C GLY A 80 14.76 4.54 8.29
N THR A 81 15.87 4.10 7.71
CA THR A 81 16.45 4.61 6.45
C THR A 81 15.51 4.37 5.26
N THR A 82 15.76 5.02 4.12
CA THR A 82 14.99 4.78 2.89
C THR A 82 14.97 3.31 2.48
N ALA A 83 16.09 2.60 2.61
CA ALA A 83 16.16 1.17 2.29
C ALA A 83 15.28 0.32 3.23
N GLU A 84 15.38 0.53 4.54
CA GLU A 84 14.57 -0.19 5.52
C GLU A 84 13.07 0.07 5.32
N ASN A 85 12.71 1.32 5.00
CA ASN A 85 11.33 1.70 4.73
C ASN A 85 10.79 1.12 3.42
N LEU A 86 11.60 1.08 2.35
CA LEU A 86 11.25 0.42 1.09
C LEU A 86 11.02 -1.07 1.28
N LYS A 87 11.89 -1.72 2.06
CA LYS A 87 11.76 -3.14 2.39
C LYS A 87 10.47 -3.42 3.15
N ALA A 88 10.21 -2.68 4.22
CA ALA A 88 8.99 -2.86 5.02
C ALA A 88 7.72 -2.53 4.23
N ALA A 89 7.75 -1.53 3.35
CA ALA A 89 6.65 -1.26 2.43
C ALA A 89 6.43 -2.45 1.49
N ALA A 90 7.47 -2.92 0.79
CA ALA A 90 7.36 -4.07 -0.10
C ALA A 90 6.85 -5.35 0.59
N GLU A 91 7.26 -5.60 1.84
CA GLU A 91 6.77 -6.75 2.62
C GLU A 91 5.29 -6.60 2.97
N GLY A 92 4.83 -5.41 3.38
CA GLY A 92 3.41 -5.13 3.61
C GLY A 92 2.57 -5.31 2.35
N GLU A 93 2.96 -4.67 1.24
CA GLU A 93 2.28 -4.81 -0.06
C GLU A 93 2.21 -6.28 -0.52
N ASN A 94 3.26 -7.08 -0.25
CA ASN A 94 3.28 -8.49 -0.60
C ASN A 94 2.25 -9.30 0.20
N GLU A 95 2.17 -9.08 1.52
CA GLU A 95 1.18 -9.73 2.38
C GLU A 95 -0.24 -9.38 1.92
N GLU A 96 -0.47 -8.11 1.58
CA GLU A 96 -1.76 -7.62 1.10
C GLU A 96 -2.15 -8.27 -0.24
N ALA A 97 -1.23 -8.26 -1.21
CA ALA A 97 -1.46 -8.80 -2.55
C ALA A 97 -1.63 -10.31 -2.60
N THR A 98 -0.90 -11.06 -1.77
CA THR A 98 -0.81 -12.53 -1.88
C THR A 98 -1.64 -13.30 -0.87
N SER A 99 -2.02 -12.67 0.26
CA SER A 99 -2.80 -13.31 1.33
C SER A 99 -4.06 -12.52 1.64
N MET A 100 -3.93 -11.28 2.13
CA MET A 100 -5.06 -10.55 2.72
C MET A 100 -6.19 -10.31 1.72
N TYR A 101 -5.92 -9.67 0.58
CA TYR A 101 -6.96 -9.34 -0.40
C TYR A 101 -7.57 -10.56 -1.10
N PRO A 102 -6.78 -11.58 -1.51
CA PRO A 102 -7.34 -12.84 -2.00
C PRO A 102 -8.28 -13.51 -1.00
N GLU A 103 -7.85 -13.69 0.26
CA GLU A 103 -8.69 -14.31 1.30
C GLU A 103 -9.98 -13.52 1.56
N PHE A 104 -9.88 -12.19 1.60
CA PHE A 104 -11.05 -11.33 1.81
C PHE A 104 -12.02 -11.41 0.64
N ALA A 105 -11.50 -11.50 -0.58
CA ALA A 105 -12.33 -11.64 -1.78
C ALA A 105 -13.04 -12.99 -1.84
N ASP A 106 -12.37 -14.07 -1.47
CA ASP A 106 -12.95 -15.41 -1.48
C ASP A 106 -14.09 -15.51 -0.46
N ILE A 107 -13.90 -14.97 0.75
CA ILE A 107 -14.97 -14.86 1.75
C ILE A 107 -16.15 -14.01 1.22
N ALA A 108 -15.86 -12.91 0.51
CA ALA A 108 -16.92 -12.09 -0.08
C ALA A 108 -17.72 -12.85 -1.15
N ASP A 109 -17.09 -13.71 -1.95
CA ASP A 109 -17.79 -14.59 -2.89
C ASP A 109 -18.64 -15.65 -2.17
N GLU A 110 -18.09 -16.28 -1.14
CA GLU A 110 -18.80 -17.27 -0.32
C GLU A 110 -20.06 -16.70 0.34
N GLU A 111 -20.00 -15.44 0.78
CA GLU A 111 -21.14 -14.72 1.35
C GLU A 111 -22.08 -14.09 0.30
N GLY A 112 -21.79 -14.24 -0.99
CA GLY A 112 -22.67 -13.79 -2.08
C GLY A 112 -22.49 -12.32 -2.50
N PHE A 113 -21.31 -11.74 -2.29
CA PHE A 113 -20.95 -10.37 -2.65
C PHE A 113 -19.91 -10.30 -3.80
N PRO A 114 -20.23 -10.78 -5.02
CA PRO A 114 -19.25 -10.94 -6.10
C PRO A 114 -18.67 -9.61 -6.61
N VAL A 115 -19.42 -8.51 -6.48
CA VAL A 115 -18.92 -7.17 -6.84
C VAL A 115 -17.85 -6.71 -5.85
N ILE A 116 -18.04 -6.97 -4.55
CA ILE A 116 -17.06 -6.65 -3.50
C ILE A 116 -15.82 -7.53 -3.68
N ALA A 117 -16.00 -8.83 -3.89
CA ALA A 117 -14.91 -9.76 -4.16
C ALA A 117 -14.06 -9.31 -5.36
N THR A 118 -14.70 -8.93 -6.46
CA THR A 118 -14.01 -8.40 -7.65
C THR A 118 -13.22 -7.12 -7.34
N ARG A 119 -13.78 -6.21 -6.52
CA ARG A 119 -13.08 -4.99 -6.11
C ARG A 119 -11.85 -5.31 -5.26
N LEU A 120 -11.98 -6.20 -4.28
CA LEU A 120 -10.88 -6.62 -3.41
C LEU A 120 -9.74 -7.27 -4.22
N ARG A 121 -10.05 -8.16 -5.18
CA ARG A 121 -9.02 -8.73 -6.07
C ARG A 121 -8.31 -7.67 -6.90
N ASN A 122 -9.03 -6.68 -7.40
CA ASN A 122 -8.43 -5.59 -8.17
C ASN A 122 -7.51 -4.72 -7.31
N ILE A 123 -7.84 -4.48 -6.05
CA ILE A 123 -6.95 -3.79 -5.11
C ILE A 123 -5.68 -4.62 -4.90
N GLY A 124 -5.80 -5.92 -4.63
CA GLY A 124 -4.64 -6.81 -4.52
C GLY A 124 -3.71 -6.83 -5.74
N LEU A 125 -4.24 -6.65 -6.96
CA LEU A 125 -3.42 -6.48 -8.17
C LEU A 125 -2.63 -5.17 -8.17
N VAL A 126 -3.19 -4.09 -7.63
CA VAL A 126 -2.50 -2.81 -7.48
C VAL A 126 -1.39 -2.92 -6.43
N GLU A 127 -1.63 -3.58 -5.31
CA GLU A 127 -0.60 -3.80 -4.28
C GLU A 127 0.58 -4.62 -4.80
N ALA A 128 0.32 -5.61 -5.67
CA ALA A 128 1.40 -6.33 -6.34
C ALA A 128 2.29 -5.40 -7.20
N HIS A 129 1.71 -4.38 -7.83
CA HIS A 129 2.49 -3.37 -8.55
C HIS A 129 3.23 -2.41 -7.63
N HIS A 130 2.65 -2.07 -6.47
CA HIS A 130 3.34 -1.30 -5.44
C HIS A 130 4.56 -2.03 -4.91
N GLU A 131 4.41 -3.32 -4.58
CA GLU A 131 5.45 -4.23 -4.15
C GLU A 131 6.60 -4.30 -5.17
N GLU A 132 6.28 -4.58 -6.43
CA GLU A 132 7.26 -4.73 -7.49
C GLU A 132 8.10 -3.45 -7.63
N ARG A 133 7.44 -2.30 -7.60
CA ARG A 133 8.08 -0.98 -7.66
C ARG A 133 8.98 -0.75 -6.46
N TYR A 134 8.54 -1.05 -5.24
CA TYR A 134 9.36 -0.88 -4.05
C TYR A 134 10.57 -1.81 -4.03
N ARG A 135 10.44 -3.07 -4.46
CA ARG A 135 11.57 -3.98 -4.59
C ARG A 135 12.61 -3.50 -5.60
N LYS A 136 12.17 -2.99 -6.75
CA LYS A 136 13.08 -2.40 -7.75
C LYS A 136 13.85 -1.22 -7.17
N LEU A 137 13.17 -0.30 -6.48
CA LEU A 137 13.82 0.84 -5.84
C LEU A 137 14.78 0.41 -4.74
N LEU A 138 14.40 -0.57 -3.91
CA LEU A 138 15.24 -1.11 -2.85
C LEU A 138 16.54 -1.68 -3.43
N ALA A 139 16.44 -2.54 -4.45
CA ALA A 139 17.60 -3.12 -5.10
C ALA A 139 18.55 -2.05 -5.67
N MET A 140 18.00 -0.94 -6.18
CA MET A 140 18.81 0.18 -6.67
C MET A 140 19.52 0.94 -5.55
N VAL A 141 18.85 1.15 -4.40
CA VAL A 141 19.43 1.81 -3.22
C VAL A 141 20.51 0.94 -2.60
N GLU A 142 20.25 -0.35 -2.38
CA GLU A 142 21.21 -1.29 -1.79
C GLU A 142 22.40 -1.57 -2.72
N GLY A 143 22.16 -1.59 -4.03
CA GLY A 143 23.21 -1.81 -5.03
C GLY A 143 23.99 -0.56 -5.44
N ASP A 144 23.77 0.59 -4.82
CA ASP A 144 24.35 1.89 -5.18
C ASP A 144 24.19 2.23 -6.69
N THR A 145 23.08 1.78 -7.27
CA THR A 145 22.70 2.03 -8.66
C THR A 145 21.51 2.97 -8.72
N PHE A 146 21.14 3.68 -7.66
CA PHE A 146 20.05 4.66 -7.75
C PHE A 146 20.50 5.93 -8.50
N PHE A 147 21.70 6.43 -8.18
CA PHE A 147 22.32 7.62 -8.81
C PHE A 147 23.48 7.29 -9.75
N ASN A 148 23.72 6.00 -10.02
CA ASN A 148 24.81 5.54 -10.86
C ASN A 148 24.32 4.46 -11.84
N ARG A 149 24.96 4.36 -13.02
CA ARG A 149 24.69 3.32 -14.02
C ARG A 149 26.01 2.82 -14.62
N SER A 150 26.01 1.56 -15.03
CA SER A 150 27.12 0.95 -15.76
C SER A 150 27.28 1.48 -17.19
N GLU A 151 26.20 1.97 -17.77
CA GLU A 151 26.15 2.54 -19.12
C GLU A 151 25.77 4.03 -19.06
N GLU A 152 26.20 4.78 -20.07
CA GLU A 152 25.83 6.19 -20.20
C GLU A 152 24.32 6.32 -20.44
N ILE A 153 23.66 7.08 -19.57
CA ILE A 153 22.24 7.39 -19.70
C ILE A 153 21.99 8.88 -19.49
N THR A 154 20.88 9.37 -20.04
CA THR A 154 20.43 10.74 -19.79
C THR A 154 19.66 10.80 -18.47
N TRP A 155 20.10 11.70 -17.60
CA TRP A 155 19.38 12.07 -16.38
C TRP A 155 18.65 13.39 -16.59
N VAL A 156 17.46 13.50 -16.01
CA VAL A 156 16.66 14.73 -16.04
C VAL A 156 16.53 15.26 -14.63
N CYS A 157 16.85 16.54 -14.42
CA CYS A 157 16.66 17.15 -13.11
C CYS A 157 15.17 17.29 -12.82
N ARG A 158 14.69 16.69 -11.73
CA ARG A 158 13.27 16.78 -11.34
C ARG A 158 12.80 18.19 -10.98
N LYS A 159 13.71 19.13 -10.78
CA LYS A 159 13.39 20.52 -10.44
C LYS A 159 13.18 21.42 -11.67
N CYS A 160 13.96 21.24 -12.73
CA CYS A 160 13.98 22.16 -13.87
C CYS A 160 13.92 21.51 -15.26
N GLY A 161 13.89 20.17 -15.35
CA GLY A 161 14.13 19.45 -16.60
C GLY A 161 15.62 19.31 -16.90
#